data_AF-A0A5H7IQ56-F1
#
_entry.id   AF-A0A5H7IQ56-F1
#
_cell.length_a   1.000
_cell.length_b   1.000
_cell.length_c   1.000
_cell.angle_alpha   90.00
_cell.angle_beta   90.00
_cell.angle_gamma   90.00
#
_symmetry.space_group_name_H-M   'P 1'
#
loop_
_entity.id
_entity.type
_entity.pdbx_description
1 polymer ?
#
loop_
_entity_poly.entity_id
_entity_poly.type
_entity_poly.pdbx_seq_one_letter_code
_entity_poly.pdbx_strand_id
1 'polypeptide(L)'
;MANIVLCRIDSRLIHGQVVTKWVGQSQANRIAVVSDELDADPFMKNIYLMAAPPNIKVDCFGNQSFAAAWKENQLGDGNVLVLFPSLAAVQDAIQLGFDVTRIQVGGLGGGPNRKAVFQNITLDEKDVGILNDLKNRGVQVFFQTIPEDKPQPLDDILKKF
;
A
#
# COMPACT_ATOMS: atom_id res chain seq x y z
N MET A 1 13.66 -9.47 11.66
CA MET A 1 13.31 -8.25 10.89
C MET A 1 12.47 -8.70 9.71
N ALA A 2 11.30 -8.09 9.52
CA ALA A 2 10.44 -8.47 8.43
C ALA A 2 11.11 -8.11 7.11
N ASN A 3 11.02 -9.03 6.14
CA ASN A 3 11.38 -8.75 4.77
C ASN A 3 10.17 -8.13 4.08
N ILE A 4 10.21 -6.82 3.81
CA ILE A 4 9.13 -6.13 3.08
C ILE A 4 9.21 -6.50 1.61
N VAL A 5 8.47 -7.54 1.21
CA VAL A 5 8.48 -8.05 -0.18
C VAL A 5 7.64 -7.19 -1.11
N LEU A 6 6.67 -6.44 -0.57
CA LEU A 6 5.86 -5.49 -1.32
C LEU A 6 5.26 -4.43 -0.39
N CYS A 7 5.43 -3.15 -0.71
CA CYS A 7 4.67 -2.05 -0.13
C CYS A 7 3.69 -1.54 -1.18
N ARG A 8 2.38 -1.70 -0.95
CA ARG A 8 1.32 -1.45 -1.94
C ARG A 8 0.29 -0.45 -1.40
N ILE A 9 -0.15 0.44 -2.27
CA ILE A 9 -1.29 1.34 -2.05
C ILE A 9 -2.47 0.84 -2.87
N ASP A 10 -3.56 0.44 -2.21
CA ASP A 10 -4.82 0.07 -2.84
C ASP A 10 -5.98 0.50 -1.93
N SER A 11 -6.81 1.44 -2.39
CA SER A 11 -7.90 2.00 -1.58
C SER A 11 -8.98 0.98 -1.19
N ARG A 12 -8.96 -0.22 -1.79
CA ARG A 12 -9.86 -1.33 -1.47
C ARG A 12 -9.22 -2.40 -0.60
N LEU A 13 -7.96 -2.21 -0.19
CA LEU A 13 -7.20 -3.11 0.69
C LEU A 13 -7.26 -4.58 0.23
N ILE A 14 -7.79 -5.50 1.05
CA ILE A 14 -7.89 -6.93 0.73
C ILE A 14 -9.21 -7.15 -0.04
N HIS A 15 -9.13 -7.25 -1.37
CA HIS A 15 -10.30 -7.46 -2.23
C HIS A 15 -10.02 -8.36 -3.43
N GLY A 16 -11.06 -9.07 -3.86
CA GLY A 16 -11.05 -9.92 -5.05
C GLY A 16 -9.89 -10.93 -5.07
N GLN A 17 -9.40 -11.24 -6.26
CA GLN A 17 -8.22 -12.11 -6.45
C GLN A 17 -6.91 -11.33 -6.54
N VAL A 18 -6.95 -10.00 -6.48
CA VAL A 18 -5.77 -9.14 -6.70
C VAL A 18 -4.75 -9.36 -5.58
N VAL A 19 -5.19 -9.33 -4.32
CA VAL A 19 -4.31 -9.57 -3.17
C VAL A 19 -3.74 -10.99 -3.18
N THR A 20 -4.54 -12.01 -3.54
CA THR A 20 -4.09 -13.40 -3.68
C THR A 20 -2.97 -13.53 -4.70
N LYS A 21 -3.10 -12.89 -5.86
CA LYS A 21 -2.07 -12.87 -6.90
C LYS A 21 -0.80 -12.16 -6.41
N TRP A 22 -0.93 -11.02 -5.71
CA TRP A 22 0.22 -10.29 -5.18
C TRP A 22 0.95 -11.05 -4.07
N VAL A 23 0.22 -11.73 -3.19
CA VAL A 23 0.79 -12.64 -2.20
C VAL A 23 1.62 -13.73 -2.88
N GLY A 24 1.05 -14.40 -3.90
CA GLY A 24 1.77 -15.43 -4.66
C GLY A 24 2.99 -14.88 -5.41
N GLN A 25 2.86 -13.74 -6.09
CA GLN A 25 3.96 -13.14 -6.85
C GLN A 25 5.10 -12.65 -5.96
N SER A 26 4.78 -12.05 -4.81
CA SER A 26 5.77 -11.51 -3.87
C SER A 26 6.29 -12.54 -2.86
N GLN A 27 5.69 -13.73 -2.82
CA GLN A 27 5.97 -14.77 -1.81
C GLN A 27 5.76 -14.26 -0.38
N ALA A 28 4.79 -13.35 -0.21
CA ALA A 28 4.37 -12.88 1.11
C ALA A 28 3.70 -14.02 1.88
N ASN A 29 4.02 -14.15 3.16
CA ASN A 29 3.33 -15.05 4.09
C ASN A 29 2.54 -14.27 5.16
N ARG A 30 2.66 -12.95 5.16
CA ARG A 30 1.97 -12.02 6.05
C ARG A 30 1.52 -10.77 5.30
N ILE A 31 0.37 -10.22 5.70
CA ILE A 31 -0.10 -8.90 5.25
C ILE A 31 -0.19 -7.99 6.46
N ALA A 32 0.44 -6.82 6.39
CA ALA A 32 0.27 -5.74 7.35
C ALA A 32 -0.61 -4.66 6.71
N VAL A 33 -1.87 -4.56 7.11
CA VAL A 33 -2.77 -3.51 6.67
C VAL A 33 -2.60 -2.30 7.58
N VAL A 34 -2.31 -1.14 7.01
CA VAL A 34 -2.06 0.10 7.77
C VAL A 34 -3.15 1.11 7.42
N SER A 35 -4.17 1.19 8.28
CA SER A 35 -5.34 2.06 8.11
C SER A 35 -5.95 2.36 9.47
N ASP A 36 -5.89 3.63 9.89
CA ASP A 36 -6.52 4.09 11.14
C ASP A 36 -8.03 3.83 11.15
N GLU A 37 -8.70 4.02 10.01
CA GLU A 37 -10.14 3.73 9.87
C GLU A 37 -10.45 2.26 10.11
N LEU A 38 -9.63 1.35 9.56
CA LEU A 38 -9.83 -0.08 9.74
C LEU A 38 -9.50 -0.56 11.15
N ASP A 39 -8.49 0.05 11.78
CA ASP A 39 -8.12 -0.31 13.14
C ASP A 39 -9.17 0.14 14.16
N ALA A 40 -9.89 1.22 13.86
CA ALA A 40 -11.01 1.72 14.67
C ALA A 40 -12.34 0.98 14.44
N ASP A 41 -12.47 0.14 13.40
CA ASP A 41 -13.71 -0.56 13.05
C ASP A 41 -13.54 -2.10 13.11
N PRO A 42 -13.93 -2.74 14.24
CA PRO A 42 -13.84 -4.18 14.41
C PRO A 42 -14.69 -4.99 13.42
N PHE A 43 -15.82 -4.43 12.95
CA PHE A 43 -16.68 -5.11 11.99
C PHE A 43 -15.99 -5.18 10.64
N MET A 44 -15.50 -4.04 10.14
CA MET A 44 -14.75 -4.00 8.88
C MET A 44 -13.46 -4.81 8.95
N LYS A 45 -12.76 -4.82 10.10
CA LYS A 45 -11.59 -5.66 10.36
C LYS A 45 -11.92 -7.13 10.12
N ASN A 46 -13.02 -7.64 10.67
CA ASN A 46 -13.45 -9.02 10.45
C ASN A 46 -13.76 -9.32 8.98
N ILE A 47 -14.41 -8.40 8.25
CA ILE A 47 -14.68 -8.58 6.81
C ILE A 47 -13.39 -8.75 6.02
N TYR A 48 -12.37 -7.92 6.26
CA TYR A 48 -11.08 -8.04 5.57
C TYR A 48 -10.31 -9.30 5.97
N LEU A 49 -10.38 -9.73 7.23
CA LEU A 49 -9.78 -10.99 7.67
C LEU A 49 -10.43 -12.19 6.98
N MET A 50 -11.75 -12.17 6.77
CA MET A 50 -12.46 -13.21 6.02
C MET A 50 -12.13 -13.21 4.52
N ALA A 51 -11.77 -12.04 3.97
CA ALA A 51 -11.35 -11.89 2.57
C ALA A 51 -9.87 -12.24 2.33
N ALA A 52 -9.09 -12.44 3.40
CA ALA A 52 -7.67 -12.73 3.30
C ALA A 52 -7.42 -14.08 2.58
N PRO A 53 -6.33 -14.20 1.80
CA PRO A 53 -5.96 -15.48 1.20
C PRO A 53 -5.72 -16.56 2.27
N PRO A 54 -6.02 -17.83 1.98
CA PRO A 54 -5.83 -18.91 2.95
C PRO A 54 -4.35 -19.02 3.37
N ASN A 55 -4.13 -19.34 4.64
CA ASN A 55 -2.79 -19.49 5.24
C ASN A 55 -1.94 -18.21 5.29
N ILE A 56 -2.50 -17.03 5.00
CA ILE A 56 -1.81 -15.75 5.17
C ILE A 56 -2.25 -15.12 6.47
N LYS A 57 -1.28 -14.81 7.34
CA LYS A 57 -1.55 -14.05 8.56
C LYS A 57 -1.77 -12.58 8.19
N VAL A 58 -2.86 -12.00 8.67
CA VAL A 58 -3.15 -10.58 8.48
C VAL A 58 -3.13 -9.87 9.82
N ASP A 59 -2.32 -8.82 9.91
CA ASP A 59 -2.25 -7.91 11.04
C ASP A 59 -2.76 -6.55 10.56
N CYS A 60 -3.68 -5.92 11.30
CA CYS A 60 -4.13 -4.55 10.99
C CYS A 60 -3.63 -3.59 12.06
N PHE A 61 -3.14 -2.43 11.61
CA PHE A 61 -2.57 -1.36 12.41
C PHE A 61 -3.18 -0.03 12.00
N GLY A 62 -3.27 0.91 12.95
CA GLY A 62 -3.20 2.33 12.65
C GLY A 62 -1.77 2.78 12.34
N ASN A 63 -1.60 3.98 11.82
CA ASN A 63 -0.31 4.53 11.44
C ASN A 63 0.66 4.63 12.63
N GLN A 64 0.16 5.03 13.80
CA GLN A 64 0.98 5.10 15.02
C GLN A 64 1.40 3.73 15.53
N SER A 65 0.49 2.77 15.62
CA SER A 65 0.80 1.42 16.10
C SER A 65 1.70 0.66 15.13
N PHE A 66 1.52 0.89 13.82
CA PHE A 66 2.44 0.39 12.79
C PHE A 66 3.85 0.94 12.96
N ALA A 67 4.01 2.26 13.10
CA ALA A 67 5.32 2.88 13.28
C ALA A 67 6.00 2.46 14.60
N ALA A 68 5.22 2.26 15.67
CA ALA A 68 5.73 1.73 16.93
C ALA A 68 6.27 0.30 16.75
N ALA A 69 5.50 -0.60 16.12
CA ALA A 69 5.92 -1.96 15.82
C ALA A 69 7.14 -2.01 14.88
N TRP A 70 7.21 -1.07 13.93
CA TRP A 70 8.37 -0.92 13.05
C TRP A 70 9.63 -0.53 13.82
N LYS A 71 9.54 0.45 14.74
CA LYS A 71 10.67 0.88 15.58
C LYS A 71 11.10 -0.16 16.59
N GLU A 72 10.16 -0.93 17.13
CA GLU A 72 10.43 -1.94 18.16
C GLU A 72 11.21 -3.13 17.59
N ASN A 73 10.73 -3.72 16.50
CA ASN A 73 11.32 -4.95 15.95
C ASN A 73 11.16 -5.10 14.42
N GLN A 74 10.85 -4.03 13.71
CA GLN A 74 10.64 -4.02 12.26
C GLN A 74 9.62 -5.08 11.83
N LEU A 75 8.49 -5.14 12.53
CA LEU A 75 7.35 -6.07 12.32
C LEU A 75 7.67 -7.56 12.57
N GLY A 76 8.76 -7.87 13.26
CA GLY A 76 9.14 -9.24 13.62
C GLY A 76 9.80 -9.99 12.47
N ASP A 77 9.33 -11.20 12.16
CA ASP A 77 9.88 -12.04 11.07
C ASP A 77 8.81 -12.39 10.02
N GLY A 78 9.26 -12.72 8.82
CA GLY A 78 8.44 -13.15 7.69
C GLY A 78 8.53 -12.24 6.46
N ASN A 79 7.89 -12.67 5.37
CA ASN A 79 7.77 -11.92 4.13
C ASN A 79 6.46 -11.14 4.18
N VAL A 80 6.56 -9.82 4.35
CA VAL A 80 5.41 -8.97 4.63
C VAL A 80 5.04 -8.16 3.38
N LEU A 81 3.77 -8.26 3.00
CA LEU A 81 3.11 -7.29 2.12
C LEU A 81 2.49 -6.20 3.00
N VAL A 82 3.01 -4.98 2.92
CA VAL A 82 2.43 -3.83 3.62
C VAL A 82 1.42 -3.16 2.70
N LEU A 83 0.19 -2.96 3.19
CA LEU A 83 -0.94 -2.49 2.40
C LEU A 83 -1.55 -1.23 3.02
N PHE A 84 -1.53 -0.15 2.25
CA PHE A 84 -2.08 1.14 2.64
C PHE A 84 -3.30 1.52 1.80
N PRO A 85 -4.28 2.25 2.36
CA PRO A 85 -5.46 2.69 1.62
C PRO A 85 -5.18 3.92 0.74
N SER A 86 -4.16 4.72 1.04
CA SER A 86 -3.92 6.01 0.39
C SER A 86 -2.44 6.44 0.41
N LEU A 87 -2.09 7.42 -0.44
CA LEU A 87 -0.78 8.07 -0.43
C LEU A 87 -0.51 8.83 0.87
N ALA A 88 -1.54 9.46 1.44
CA ALA A 88 -1.46 10.15 2.72
C ALA A 88 -1.06 9.20 3.86
N ALA A 89 -1.70 8.03 3.94
CA ALA A 89 -1.37 7.03 4.96
C ALA A 89 0.10 6.55 4.86
N VAL A 90 0.62 6.40 3.64
CA VAL A 90 2.04 6.07 3.46
C VAL A 90 2.95 7.23 3.89
N GLN A 91 2.60 8.46 3.51
CA GLN A 91 3.36 9.65 3.87
C GLN A 91 3.45 9.80 5.40
N ASP A 92 2.34 9.60 6.10
CA ASP A 92 2.27 9.65 7.56
C ASP A 92 3.13 8.56 8.21
N ALA A 93 3.07 7.31 7.70
CA ALA A 93 3.91 6.23 8.20
C ALA A 93 5.40 6.55 8.04
N ILE A 94 5.79 7.11 6.88
CA ILE A 94 7.18 7.53 6.61
C ILE A 94 7.61 8.64 7.57
N GLN A 95 6.76 9.65 7.79
CA GLN A 95 7.03 10.72 8.76
C GLN A 95 7.19 10.18 10.19
N LEU A 96 6.45 9.13 10.53
CA LEU A 96 6.55 8.45 11.83
C LEU A 96 7.77 7.53 11.96
N GLY A 97 8.55 7.32 10.91
CA GLY A 97 9.81 6.57 10.92
C GLY A 97 9.78 5.22 10.22
N PHE A 98 8.74 4.93 9.42
CA PHE A 98 8.76 3.80 8.50
C PHE A 98 9.69 4.10 7.32
N ASP A 99 10.72 3.28 7.14
CA ASP A 99 11.66 3.43 6.01
C ASP A 99 11.32 2.43 4.91
N VAL A 100 11.05 2.92 3.71
CA VAL A 100 10.67 2.13 2.54
C VAL A 100 11.29 2.71 1.28
N THR A 101 11.95 1.87 0.50
CA THR A 101 12.67 2.29 -0.71
C THR A 101 11.83 2.17 -1.98
N ARG A 102 10.76 1.36 -1.95
CA ARG A 102 9.96 1.06 -3.13
C ARG A 102 8.47 0.91 -2.80
N ILE A 103 7.62 1.68 -3.49
CA ILE A 103 6.17 1.70 -3.30
C ILE A 103 5.46 1.40 -4.62
N GLN A 104 4.48 0.50 -4.57
CA GLN A 104 3.57 0.21 -5.67
C GLN A 104 2.24 0.95 -5.47
N VAL A 105 1.82 1.74 -6.45
CA VAL A 105 0.46 2.26 -6.53
C VAL A 105 -0.38 1.30 -7.36
N GLY A 106 -1.35 0.67 -6.71
CA GLY A 106 -2.13 -0.43 -7.27
C GLY A 106 -3.59 -0.13 -7.50
N GLY A 107 -4.15 0.81 -6.76
CA GLY A 107 -5.55 1.20 -6.89
C GLY A 107 -5.84 2.48 -6.11
N LEU A 108 -6.15 3.56 -6.82
CA LEU A 108 -6.69 4.78 -6.23
C LEU A 108 -7.96 5.14 -6.99
N GLY A 109 -9.10 5.00 -6.32
CA GLY A 109 -10.43 5.18 -6.91
C GLY A 109 -10.68 6.59 -7.43
N GLY A 110 -11.73 6.73 -8.24
CA GLY A 110 -12.15 8.01 -8.81
C GLY A 110 -12.90 8.90 -7.82
N GLY A 111 -13.11 10.15 -8.22
CA GLY A 111 -13.81 11.16 -7.43
C GLY A 111 -13.79 12.52 -8.13
N PRO A 112 -14.49 13.53 -7.58
CA PRO A 112 -14.42 14.89 -8.11
C PRO A 112 -12.96 15.37 -8.19
N ASN A 113 -12.61 16.04 -9.28
CA ASN A 113 -11.27 16.59 -9.53
C ASN A 113 -10.12 15.56 -9.63
N ARG A 114 -10.43 14.26 -9.77
CA ARG A 114 -9.41 13.22 -9.99
C ARG A 114 -9.30 12.87 -11.47
N LYS A 115 -8.07 12.76 -11.97
CA LYS A 115 -7.75 12.40 -13.36
C LYS A 115 -7.23 10.98 -13.45
N ALA A 116 -7.74 10.20 -14.39
CA ALA A 116 -7.23 8.86 -14.66
C ALA A 116 -5.83 8.93 -15.32
N VAL A 117 -4.85 8.23 -14.73
CA VAL A 117 -3.45 8.25 -15.21
C VAL A 117 -2.94 6.88 -15.62
N PHE A 118 -3.51 5.81 -15.06
CA PHE A 118 -3.18 4.43 -15.41
C PHE A 118 -4.33 3.48 -15.08
N GLN A 119 -4.95 2.88 -16.10
CA GLN A 119 -6.11 2.00 -15.93
C GLN A 119 -7.19 2.65 -15.04
N ASN A 120 -7.52 2.03 -13.90
CA ASN A 120 -8.48 2.50 -12.91
C ASN A 120 -7.85 3.36 -11.79
N ILE A 121 -6.55 3.68 -11.89
CA ILE A 121 -5.85 4.54 -10.94
C ILE A 121 -6.02 5.99 -11.36
N THR A 122 -6.60 6.78 -10.47
CA THR A 122 -6.78 8.22 -10.64
C THR A 122 -5.98 8.97 -9.59
N LEU A 123 -5.55 10.18 -9.91
CA LEU A 123 -4.82 11.09 -9.02
C LEU A 123 -5.51 12.45 -8.97
N ASP A 124 -5.28 13.21 -7.90
CA ASP A 124 -5.51 14.67 -7.85
C ASP A 124 -4.20 15.44 -7.59
N GLU A 125 -4.28 16.76 -7.46
CA GLU A 125 -3.11 17.61 -7.21
C GLU A 125 -2.39 17.27 -5.90
N LYS A 126 -3.13 16.84 -4.87
CA LYS A 126 -2.54 16.46 -3.57
C LYS A 126 -1.74 15.18 -3.72
N ASP A 127 -2.29 14.20 -4.42
CA ASP A 127 -1.58 12.95 -4.72
C ASP A 127 -0.28 13.22 -5.48
N VAL A 128 -0.32 14.12 -6.48
CA VAL A 128 0.88 14.50 -7.23
C VAL A 128 1.92 15.20 -6.34
N GLY A 129 1.49 16.04 -5.41
CA GLY A 129 2.37 16.62 -4.40
C GLY A 129 3.09 15.53 -3.58
N ILE A 130 2.34 14.57 -3.04
CA ILE A 130 2.91 13.47 -2.24
C ILE A 130 3.85 12.60 -3.08
N LEU A 131 3.49 12.28 -4.33
CA LEU A 131 4.34 11.48 -5.23
C LEU A 131 5.66 12.17 -5.54
N ASN A 132 5.65 13.50 -5.75
CA ASN A 132 6.88 14.28 -5.95
C ASN A 132 7.74 14.29 -4.67
N ASP A 133 7.13 14.45 -3.49
CA ASP A 133 7.85 14.37 -2.22
C ASP A 133 8.52 13.01 -2.00
N LEU A 134 7.81 11.91 -2.30
CA LEU A 134 8.34 10.55 -2.23
C LEU A 134 9.53 10.38 -3.20
N LYS A 135 9.39 10.88 -4.44
CA LYS A 135 10.47 10.88 -5.43
C LYS A 135 11.70 11.65 -4.95
N ASN A 136 11.50 12.85 -4.39
CA ASN A 136 12.58 13.70 -3.88
C ASN A 136 13.31 13.07 -2.69
N ARG A 137 12.63 12.20 -1.93
CA ARG A 137 13.21 11.38 -0.86
C ARG A 137 13.96 10.14 -1.37
N GLY A 138 13.99 9.91 -2.68
CA GLY A 138 14.64 8.75 -3.30
C GLY A 138 13.81 7.47 -3.27
N VAL A 139 12.51 7.56 -2.94
CA VAL A 139 11.62 6.40 -2.94
C VAL A 139 11.19 6.07 -4.37
N GLN A 140 11.40 4.83 -4.79
CA GLN A 140 10.99 4.35 -6.10
C GLN A 140 9.48 4.06 -6.12
N VAL A 141 8.70 4.97 -6.70
CA VAL A 141 7.26 4.76 -6.91
C VAL A 141 6.99 4.25 -8.32
N PHE A 142 6.14 3.23 -8.42
CA PHE A 142 5.70 2.67 -9.70
C PHE A 142 4.22 2.25 -9.63
N PHE A 143 3.56 2.20 -10.79
CA PHE A 143 2.13 1.92 -10.90
C PHE A 143 1.92 0.55 -11.54
N GLN A 144 1.13 -0.31 -10.87
CA GLN A 144 0.84 -1.65 -11.34
C GLN A 144 -0.38 -2.23 -10.62
N THR A 145 -1.47 -2.49 -11.35
CA THR A 145 -2.75 -2.93 -10.77
C THR A 145 -2.68 -4.40 -10.40
N ILE A 146 -2.28 -5.25 -11.35
CA ILE A 146 -2.14 -6.71 -11.20
C ILE A 146 -0.75 -7.18 -11.65
N PRO A 147 -0.27 -8.37 -11.21
CA PRO A 147 1.07 -8.85 -11.55
C PRO A 147 1.35 -8.97 -13.05
N GLU A 148 0.31 -9.22 -13.84
CA GLU A 148 0.42 -9.37 -15.29
C GLU A 148 0.62 -8.03 -16.02
N ASP A 149 0.33 -6.90 -15.38
CA ASP A 149 0.56 -5.58 -15.97
C ASP A 149 2.06 -5.27 -16.03
N LYS A 150 2.47 -4.57 -17.10
CA LYS A 150 3.81 -3.97 -17.12
C LYS A 150 3.87 -2.80 -16.12
N PRO A 151 4.80 -2.82 -15.13
CA PRO A 151 5.00 -1.69 -14.22
C PRO A 151 5.24 -0.39 -14.97
N GLN A 152 4.57 0.68 -14.57
CA GLN A 152 4.79 2.03 -15.11
C GLN A 152 5.62 2.86 -14.13
N PRO A 153 6.74 3.48 -14.56
CA PRO A 153 7.51 4.37 -13.70
C PRO A 153 6.74 5.67 -13.42
N LEU A 154 6.97 6.27 -12.25
CA LEU A 154 6.30 7.51 -11.83
C LEU A 154 6.43 8.64 -12.87
N ASP A 155 7.59 8.80 -13.50
CA ASP A 155 7.82 9.87 -14.48
C ASP A 155 6.88 9.79 -15.69
N ASP A 156 6.51 8.59 -16.12
CA ASP A 156 5.58 8.40 -17.23
C ASP A 156 4.13 8.60 -16.80
N ILE A 157 3.84 8.40 -15.52
CA ILE A 157 2.54 8.69 -14.92
C ILE A 157 2.34 10.20 -14.77
N LEU A 158 3.34 10.92 -14.26
CA LEU A 158 3.27 12.37 -14.07
C LEU A 158 3.10 13.14 -15.38
N LYS A 159 3.59 12.63 -16.51
CA LYS A 159 3.33 13.20 -17.85
C LYS A 159 1.87 13.10 -18.30
N LYS A 160 1.10 12.17 -17.71
CA LYS A 160 -0.31 11.93 -18.05
C LYS A 160 -1.26 12.71 -17.13
N PHE A 161 -0.78 13.16 -15.98
CA PHE A 161 -1.53 14.05 -15.09
C PHE A 161 -1.60 15.47 -15.67
#